data_AF-A0A0U2N522-F1
#
_entry.id   AF-A0A0U2N522-F1
#
_cell.length_a   1.000
_cell.length_b   1.000
_cell.length_c   1.000
_cell.angle_alpha   90.00
_cell.angle_beta   90.00
_cell.angle_gamma   90.00
#
_symmetry.space_group_name_H-M   'P 1'
#
loop_
_entity.id
_entity.type
_entity.pdbx_description
1 polymer ?
#
loop_
_entity_poly.entity_id
_entity_poly.type
_entity_poly.pdbx_seq_one_letter_code
_entity_poly.pdbx_strand_id
1 'polypeptide(L)'
;MWYWILWGILAVWTFFDARKRKNNAIGWTIGVFLIGPIALPIYFAKRNLKDKEIREGGTAWNVLKNFALFWTLTMAVIIVAGMMSAGEVIDDATNGAEQAGAIIGAGLGVTMLIVIWFIIMVIALILGFFLKKSSIVEKGPTGQLAAQKPVTP
;
A
#
# COMPACT_ATOMS: atom_id res chain seq x y z
N MET A 1 -6.49 14.54 -8.39
CA MET A 1 -5.97 14.87 -7.03
C MET A 1 -6.14 13.74 -6.00
N TRP A 2 -6.70 12.57 -6.35
CA TRP A 2 -6.94 11.45 -5.42
C TRP A 2 -5.65 10.90 -4.76
N TYR A 3 -4.54 10.88 -5.52
CA TYR A 3 -3.26 10.34 -5.06
C TYR A 3 -2.77 11.06 -3.79
N TRP A 4 -2.75 12.39 -3.83
CA TRP A 4 -2.28 13.23 -2.73
C TRP A 4 -3.18 13.11 -1.50
N ILE A 5 -4.47 12.84 -1.67
CA ILE A 5 -5.41 12.63 -0.57
C ILE A 5 -5.11 11.30 0.12
N LEU A 6 -5.08 10.20 -0.64
CA LEU A 6 -4.83 8.86 -0.09
C LEU A 6 -3.47 8.81 0.64
N TRP A 7 -2.41 9.24 -0.06
CA TRP A 7 -1.05 9.16 0.47
C TRP A 7 -0.74 10.24 1.49
N GLY A 8 -1.43 11.39 1.46
CA GLY A 8 -1.39 12.39 2.52
C GLY A 8 -1.92 11.83 3.85
N ILE A 9 -3.10 11.20 3.83
CA ILE A 9 -3.69 10.56 5.02
C ILE A 9 -2.76 9.47 5.57
N LEU A 10 -2.26 8.59 4.69
CA LEU A 10 -1.36 7.51 5.08
C LEU A 10 0.01 8.03 5.57
N ALA A 11 0.52 9.14 5.03
CA ALA A 11 1.76 9.77 5.48
C ALA A 11 1.60 10.37 6.88
N VAL A 12 0.47 11.04 7.16
CA VAL A 12 0.13 11.55 8.50
C VAL A 12 0.02 10.40 9.50
N TRP A 13 -0.68 9.32 9.14
CA TRP A 13 -0.75 8.12 9.98
C TRP A 13 0.65 7.53 10.24
N THR A 14 1.48 7.42 9.19
CA THR A 14 2.85 6.90 9.28
C THR A 14 3.72 7.74 10.20
N PHE A 15 3.55 9.07 10.20
CA PHE A 15 4.26 9.97 11.12
C PHE A 15 4.00 9.58 12.57
N PHE A 16 2.73 9.46 12.96
CA PHE A 16 2.35 9.13 14.33
C PHE A 16 2.78 7.71 14.71
N ASP A 17 2.61 6.73 13.82
CA ASP A 17 3.05 5.35 14.09
C ASP A 17 4.58 5.26 14.22
N ALA A 18 5.33 5.92 13.34
CA ALA A 18 6.79 5.93 13.36
C ALA A 18 7.34 6.61 14.61
N ARG A 19 6.72 7.70 15.08
CA ARG A 19 7.09 8.33 16.37
C ARG A 19 6.85 7.39 17.55
N LYS A 20 5.68 6.75 17.61
CA LYS A 20 5.36 5.77 18.67
C LYS A 20 6.31 4.58 18.66
N ARG A 21 6.81 4.20 17.49
CA ARG A 21 7.74 3.09 17.29
C ARG A 21 9.21 3.47 17.37
N LYS A 22 9.54 4.74 17.64
CA LYS A 22 10.93 5.22 17.68
C LYS A 22 11.70 4.91 16.39
N ASN A 23 11.06 5.20 15.25
CA ASN A 23 11.67 5.16 13.92
C ASN A 23 11.91 6.58 13.39
N ASN A 24 12.64 6.69 12.27
CA ASN A 24 12.80 7.94 11.53
C ASN A 24 11.44 8.43 10.97
N ALA A 25 10.66 9.11 11.79
CA ALA A 25 9.30 9.51 11.45
C ALA A 25 9.24 10.44 10.24
N ILE A 26 10.11 11.44 10.18
CA ILE A 26 10.15 12.42 9.08
C ILE A 26 10.49 11.72 7.77
N GLY A 27 11.54 10.90 7.74
CA GLY A 27 11.96 10.18 6.53
C GLY A 27 10.87 9.25 6.00
N TRP A 28 10.21 8.49 6.89
CA TRP A 28 9.12 7.60 6.48
C TRP A 28 7.89 8.36 5.99
N THR A 29 7.52 9.46 6.64
CA THR A 29 6.40 10.30 6.20
C THR A 29 6.62 10.88 4.81
N ILE A 30 7.82 11.44 4.54
CA ILE A 30 8.17 11.96 3.22
C ILE A 30 8.14 10.82 2.18
N GLY A 31 8.74 9.67 2.49
CA GLY A 31 8.72 8.52 1.59
C GLY A 31 7.31 8.06 1.25
N VAL A 32 6.42 7.95 2.24
CA VAL A 32 5.03 7.54 2.02
C VAL A 32 4.24 8.57 1.24
N PHE A 33 4.49 9.86 1.45
CA PHE A 33 3.81 10.91 0.70
C PHE A 33 4.19 10.92 -0.79
N LEU A 34 5.47 10.68 -1.10
CA LEU A 34 5.99 10.76 -2.47
C LEU A 34 5.83 9.46 -3.27
N ILE A 35 6.05 8.31 -2.63
CA ILE A 35 6.07 6.99 -3.27
C ILE A 35 5.35 5.95 -2.40
N GLY A 36 4.18 6.32 -1.90
CA GLY A 36 3.38 5.55 -0.96
C GLY A 36 3.18 4.07 -1.26
N PRO A 37 2.83 3.65 -2.51
CA PRO A 37 2.66 2.24 -2.85
C PRO A 37 3.92 1.40 -2.62
N ILE A 38 5.10 2.02 -2.53
CA ILE A 38 6.40 1.36 -2.35
C ILE A 38 6.93 1.59 -0.93
N ALA A 39 6.95 2.84 -0.47
CA ALA A 39 7.52 3.20 0.83
C ALA A 39 6.74 2.60 2.00
N LEU A 40 5.40 2.55 1.93
CA LEU A 40 4.59 2.05 3.03
C LEU A 40 4.75 0.54 3.27
N PRO A 41 4.76 -0.33 2.24
CA PRO A 41 5.14 -1.73 2.40
C PRO A 41 6.51 -1.93 3.07
N ILE A 42 7.50 -1.15 2.65
CA ILE A 42 8.86 -1.22 3.22
C ILE A 42 8.83 -0.76 4.69
N TYR A 43 8.10 0.31 5.00
CA TYR A 43 7.90 0.76 6.37
C TYR A 43 7.31 -0.35 7.25
N PHE A 44 6.24 -1.02 6.82
CA PHE A 44 5.63 -2.12 7.59
C PHE A 44 6.60 -3.30 7.77
N ALA A 45 7.45 -3.58 6.78
CA ALA A 45 8.44 -4.64 6.85
C ALA A 45 9.64 -4.30 7.75
N LYS A 46 9.95 -3.02 7.94
CA LYS A 46 11.14 -2.55 8.69
C LYS A 46 10.83 -1.86 10.01
N ARG A 47 9.56 -1.56 10.32
CA ARG A 47 9.24 -0.76 11.51
C ARG A 47 9.61 -1.49 12.80
N ASN A 48 9.93 -0.80 13.89
CA ASN A 48 10.14 -1.49 15.16
C ASN A 48 8.83 -2.13 15.63
N LEU A 49 8.90 -3.35 16.13
CA LEU A 49 7.77 -4.07 16.71
C LEU A 49 7.53 -3.58 18.13
N LYS A 50 6.27 -3.41 18.50
CA LYS A 50 5.84 -3.17 19.89
C LYS A 50 5.80 -4.49 20.65
N ASP A 51 5.68 -4.42 21.97
CA ASP A 51 5.49 -5.60 22.82
C ASP A 51 4.31 -6.45 22.30
N LYS A 52 4.49 -7.78 22.29
CA LYS A 52 3.52 -8.78 21.79
C LYS A 52 3.24 -8.77 20.28
N GLU A 53 3.84 -7.89 19.49
CA GLU A 53 3.77 -7.99 18.04
C GLU A 53 4.74 -9.06 17.52
N ILE A 54 4.33 -9.77 16.47
CA ILE A 54 5.13 -10.80 15.81
C ILE A 54 5.22 -10.49 14.32
N ARG A 55 6.41 -10.68 13.74
CA ARG A 55 6.63 -10.62 12.30
C ARG A 55 7.34 -11.88 11.84
N GLU A 56 6.79 -12.49 10.80
CA GLU A 56 7.26 -13.78 10.30
C GLU A 56 7.61 -13.71 8.81
N GLY A 57 8.49 -14.60 8.37
CA GLY A 57 8.77 -14.83 6.95
C GLY A 57 9.89 -13.97 6.36
N GLY A 58 10.57 -13.15 7.19
CA GLY A 58 11.67 -12.28 6.77
C GLY A 58 11.25 -11.02 6.00
N THR A 59 12.19 -10.11 5.77
CA THR A 59 11.89 -8.77 5.23
C THR A 59 11.25 -8.81 3.83
N ALA A 60 11.79 -9.62 2.90
CA ALA A 60 11.29 -9.68 1.52
C ALA A 60 9.82 -10.09 1.45
N TRP A 61 9.43 -11.16 2.17
CA TRP A 61 8.02 -11.57 2.29
C TRP A 61 7.14 -10.46 2.87
N ASN A 62 7.61 -9.80 3.93
CA ASN A 62 6.85 -8.72 4.55
C ASN A 62 6.72 -7.51 3.63
N VAL A 63 7.72 -7.17 2.82
CA VAL A 63 7.59 -6.11 1.80
C VAL A 63 6.54 -6.51 0.77
N LEU A 64 6.64 -7.69 0.19
CA LEU A 64 5.79 -8.11 -0.92
C LEU A 64 4.32 -8.34 -0.51
N LYS A 65 4.06 -8.93 0.65
CA LYS A 65 2.69 -9.11 1.15
C LYS A 65 2.01 -7.77 1.47
N ASN A 66 2.76 -6.81 2.04
CA ASN A 66 2.23 -5.48 2.30
C ASN A 66 2.10 -4.67 0.99
N PHE A 67 3.00 -4.88 0.02
CA PHE A 67 2.87 -4.30 -1.31
C PHE A 67 1.59 -4.76 -1.98
N ALA A 68 1.29 -6.06 -2.00
CA ALA A 68 0.04 -6.58 -2.55
C ALA A 68 -1.20 -5.93 -1.89
N LEU A 69 -1.17 -5.72 -0.57
CA LEU A 69 -2.23 -5.05 0.16
C LEU A 69 -2.40 -3.58 -0.25
N PHE A 70 -1.32 -2.79 -0.21
CA PHE A 70 -1.39 -1.36 -0.53
C PHE A 70 -1.59 -1.10 -2.02
N TRP A 71 -1.10 -1.99 -2.89
CA TRP A 71 -1.40 -2.01 -4.32
C TRP A 71 -2.90 -2.21 -4.56
N THR A 72 -3.52 -3.17 -3.86
CA THR A 72 -4.97 -3.41 -3.95
C THR A 72 -5.77 -2.20 -3.50
N LEU A 73 -5.39 -1.57 -2.39
CA LEU A 73 -6.02 -0.32 -1.93
C LEU A 73 -5.86 0.80 -2.97
N THR A 74 -4.67 0.93 -3.56
CA THR A 74 -4.39 1.95 -4.59
C THR A 74 -5.26 1.72 -5.82
N MET A 75 -5.33 0.49 -6.31
CA MET A 75 -6.11 0.14 -7.49
C MET A 75 -7.61 0.33 -7.26
N ALA A 76 -8.12 0.03 -6.06
CA ALA A 76 -9.51 0.33 -5.72
C ALA A 76 -9.82 1.83 -5.85
N VAL A 77 -8.96 2.70 -5.31
CA VAL A 77 -9.13 4.16 -5.42
C VAL A 77 -8.97 4.63 -6.87
N ILE A 78 -8.03 4.08 -7.64
CA ILE A 78 -7.86 4.39 -9.07
C ILE A 78 -9.12 4.03 -9.86
N ILE A 79 -9.67 2.84 -9.64
CA ILE A 79 -10.86 2.37 -10.36
C ILE A 79 -12.06 3.25 -10.03
N VAL A 80 -12.30 3.57 -8.75
CA VAL A 80 -13.39 4.47 -8.36
C VAL A 80 -13.22 5.87 -8.96
N ALA A 81 -12.03 6.47 -8.84
CA ALA A 81 -11.77 7.78 -9.41
C ALA A 81 -11.89 7.78 -10.95
N GLY A 82 -11.42 6.72 -11.60
CA GLY A 82 -11.54 6.53 -13.05
C GLY A 82 -12.99 6.39 -13.51
N MET A 83 -13.83 5.66 -12.76
CA MET A 83 -15.26 5.55 -13.05
C MET A 83 -15.98 6.89 -12.88
N MET A 84 -15.62 7.69 -11.85
CA MET A 84 -16.20 9.03 -11.67
C MET A 84 -15.86 9.94 -12.86
N SER A 85 -14.59 9.99 -13.27
CA SER A 85 -14.18 10.79 -14.42
C SER A 85 -14.76 10.27 -15.74
N ALA A 86 -14.93 8.97 -15.90
CA ALA A 86 -15.60 8.41 -17.07
C ALA A 86 -17.10 8.76 -17.10
N GLY A 87 -17.75 8.83 -15.94
CA GLY A 87 -19.14 9.28 -15.80
C GLY A 87 -19.33 10.71 -16.31
N GLU A 88 -18.45 11.63 -15.93
CA GLU A 88 -18.47 13.02 -16.41
C GLU A 88 -18.43 13.09 -17.95
N VAL A 89 -17.57 12.29 -18.60
CA VAL A 89 -17.46 12.22 -20.06
C VAL A 89 -18.73 11.66 -20.72
N ILE A 90 -19.38 10.69 -20.07
CA ILE A 90 -20.64 10.11 -20.57
C ILE A 90 -21.78 11.12 -20.47
N ASP A 91 -21.83 11.90 -19.38
CA ASP A 91 -22.86 12.91 -19.12
C ASP A 91 -22.70 14.14 -20.03
N ASP A 92 -21.47 14.51 -20.37
CA ASP A 92 -21.15 15.65 -21.26
C ASP A 92 -21.30 15.31 -22.76
N ALA A 93 -21.60 14.06 -23.11
CA ALA A 93 -21.70 13.62 -24.51
C ALA A 93 -22.85 14.31 -25.25
N THR A 94 -22.57 14.83 -26.45
CA THR A 94 -23.51 15.66 -27.22
C THR A 94 -24.44 14.87 -28.13
N ASN A 95 -24.11 13.60 -28.39
CA ASN A 95 -24.86 12.72 -29.27
C ASN A 95 -24.70 11.24 -28.87
N GLY A 96 -25.59 10.38 -29.39
CA GLY A 96 -25.62 8.97 -29.01
C GLY A 96 -24.39 8.17 -29.42
N ALA A 97 -23.68 8.54 -30.49
CA ALA A 97 -22.45 7.86 -30.89
C ALA A 97 -21.29 8.16 -29.93
N GLU A 98 -21.17 9.42 -29.52
CA GLU A 98 -20.21 9.87 -28.50
C GLU A 98 -20.47 9.19 -27.15
N GLN A 99 -21.74 9.18 -26.72
CA GLN A 99 -22.14 8.52 -25.46
C GLN A 99 -21.86 7.01 -25.48
N ALA A 100 -22.23 6.32 -26.56
CA ALA A 100 -21.95 4.89 -26.71
C ALA A 100 -20.44 4.60 -26.71
N GLY A 101 -19.65 5.42 -27.41
CA GLY A 101 -18.19 5.32 -27.41
C GLY A 101 -17.60 5.51 -26.01
N ALA A 102 -18.07 6.50 -25.25
CA ALA A 102 -17.62 6.76 -23.88
C ALA A 102 -17.96 5.61 -22.92
N ILE A 103 -19.16 5.04 -23.00
CA ILE A 103 -19.56 3.87 -22.19
C ILE A 103 -18.68 2.66 -22.48
N ILE A 104 -18.45 2.35 -23.77
CA ILE A 104 -17.61 1.23 -24.17
C ILE A 104 -16.16 1.47 -23.71
N GLY A 105 -15.64 2.67 -23.92
CA GLY A 105 -14.29 3.07 -23.48
C GLY A 105 -14.12 2.93 -21.97
N ALA A 106 -15.10 3.39 -21.19
CA ALA A 106 -15.11 3.24 -19.73
C ALA A 106 -15.07 1.77 -19.29
N GLY A 107 -15.92 0.93 -19.89
CA GLY A 107 -15.96 -0.51 -19.60
C GLY A 107 -14.64 -1.22 -19.91
N LEU A 108 -14.03 -0.90 -21.06
CA LEU A 108 -12.71 -1.44 -21.43
C LEU A 108 -11.61 -0.94 -20.48
N GLY A 109 -11.63 0.34 -20.12
CA GLY A 109 -10.68 0.94 -19.18
C GLY A 109 -10.73 0.28 -17.80
N VAL A 110 -11.93 0.11 -17.23
CA VAL A 110 -12.11 -0.58 -15.94
C VAL A 110 -11.63 -2.03 -16.02
N THR A 111 -11.99 -2.74 -17.09
CA THR A 111 -11.56 -4.14 -17.29
C THR A 111 -10.03 -4.24 -17.33
N MET A 112 -9.36 -3.34 -18.07
CA MET A 112 -7.90 -3.30 -18.14
C MET A 112 -7.28 -3.03 -16.77
N LEU A 113 -7.82 -2.09 -16.00
CA LEU A 113 -7.33 -1.80 -14.64
C LEU A 113 -7.47 -3.02 -13.71
N ILE A 114 -8.57 -3.76 -13.79
CA ILE A 114 -8.78 -4.99 -13.01
C ILE A 114 -7.72 -6.05 -13.37
N VAL A 115 -7.46 -6.24 -14.67
CA VAL A 115 -6.44 -7.20 -15.14
C VAL A 115 -5.04 -6.79 -14.64
N ILE A 116 -4.67 -5.52 -14.78
CA ILE A 116 -3.38 -5.00 -14.30
C ILE A 116 -3.25 -5.16 -12.79
N TRP A 117 -4.30 -4.82 -12.03
CA TRP A 117 -4.33 -4.99 -10.58
C TRP A 117 -4.04 -6.44 -10.20
N PHE A 118 -4.78 -7.38 -10.80
CA PHE A 118 -4.73 -8.79 -10.47
C PHE A 118 -3.36 -9.39 -10.80
N ILE A 119 -2.84 -9.15 -12.00
CA ILE A 119 -1.54 -9.68 -12.43
C ILE A 119 -0.41 -9.22 -11.50
N ILE A 120 -0.33 -7.92 -11.21
CA ILE A 120 0.73 -7.37 -10.35
C ILE A 120 0.61 -7.92 -8.92
N MET A 121 -0.60 -8.01 -8.38
CA MET A 121 -0.85 -8.59 -7.05
C MET A 121 -0.42 -10.06 -7.00
N VAL A 122 -0.82 -10.87 -7.99
CA VAL A 122 -0.47 -12.30 -8.05
C VAL A 122 1.05 -12.49 -8.14
N ILE A 123 1.73 -11.74 -9.03
CA ILE A 123 3.20 -11.81 -9.16
C ILE A 123 3.88 -11.48 -7.83
N ALA A 124 3.44 -10.42 -7.15
CA ALA A 124 4.02 -10.02 -5.87
C ALA A 124 3.85 -11.10 -4.79
N LEU A 125 2.68 -11.76 -4.72
CA LEU A 125 2.41 -12.81 -3.75
C LEU A 125 3.17 -14.10 -4.07
N ILE A 126 3.21 -14.52 -5.34
CA ILE A 126 3.98 -15.69 -5.78
C ILE A 126 5.47 -15.48 -5.46
N LEU A 127 6.03 -14.36 -5.89
CA LEU A 127 7.43 -14.02 -5.60
C LEU A 127 7.67 -13.95 -4.08
N GLY A 128 6.75 -13.33 -3.35
CA GLY A 128 6.82 -13.24 -1.89
C GLY A 128 6.85 -14.61 -1.25
N PHE A 129 6.01 -15.54 -1.71
CA PHE A 129 5.93 -16.89 -1.17
C PHE A 129 7.25 -17.65 -1.37
N PHE A 130 7.86 -17.55 -2.56
CA PHE A 130 9.17 -18.14 -2.83
C PHE A 130 10.29 -17.53 -1.96
N LEU A 131 10.19 -16.25 -1.62
CA LEU A 131 11.17 -15.55 -0.77
C LEU A 131 10.88 -15.66 0.74
N LYS A 132 9.79 -16.34 1.12
CA LYS A 132 9.38 -16.48 2.52
C LYS A 132 10.37 -17.36 3.29
N LYS A 133 10.97 -16.79 4.32
CA LYS A 133 11.86 -17.51 5.25
C LYS A 133 11.09 -17.95 6.49
N SER A 134 10.53 -19.16 6.45
CA SER A 134 9.67 -19.69 7.53
C SER A 134 10.35 -19.83 8.89
N SER A 135 11.68 -19.92 8.92
CA SER A 135 12.47 -19.97 10.16
C SER A 135 12.63 -18.61 10.85
N ILE A 136 12.33 -17.49 10.17
CA ILE A 136 12.51 -16.15 10.72
C ILE A 136 11.21 -15.68 11.39
N VAL A 137 11.25 -15.57 12.71
CA VAL A 137 10.19 -15.02 13.56
C VAL A 137 10.79 -13.94 14.45
N GLU A 138 10.43 -12.69 14.19
CA GLU A 138 10.78 -11.53 15.02
C GLU A 138 9.67 -11.30 16.04
N LYS A 139 10.01 -11.30 17.34
CA LYS A 139 9.09 -10.98 18.43
C LYS A 139 9.43 -9.61 18.99
N GLY A 140 8.42 -8.76 19.17
CA GLY A 140 8.61 -7.44 19.75
C GLY A 140 8.80 -7.49 21.28
N PRO A 141 9.37 -6.43 21.88
CA PRO A 141 9.80 -5.20 21.21
C PRO A 141 11.11 -5.38 20.42
N THR A 142 11.31 -4.61 19.34
CA THR A 142 12.56 -4.63 18.54
C THR A 142 13.18 -3.24 18.38
N GLY A 143 14.44 -3.19 17.97
CA GLY A 143 15.17 -1.94 17.68
C GLY A 143 15.26 -1.01 18.90
N GLN A 144 15.01 0.29 18.69
CA GLN A 144 15.09 1.30 19.76
C GLN A 144 14.08 1.07 20.90
N LEU A 145 12.99 0.33 20.66
CA LEU A 145 12.03 -0.02 21.71
C LEU A 145 12.57 -1.10 22.65
N ALA A 146 13.36 -2.05 22.13
CA ALA A 146 13.99 -3.08 22.96
C ALA A 146 15.05 -2.49 23.89
N ALA A 147 15.82 -1.50 23.41
CA ALA A 147 16.87 -0.83 24.19
C ALA A 147 16.35 -0.07 25.42
N GLN A 148 15.04 0.17 25.53
CA GLN A 148 14.41 0.91 26.64
C GLN A 148 13.72 -0.01 27.65
N LYS A 149 13.62 -1.33 27.38
CA LYS A 149 13.04 -2.25 28.35
C LYS A 149 14.07 -2.42 29.49
N PRO A 150 13.73 -2.08 30.75
CA PRO A 150 14.65 -2.32 31.86
C PRO A 150 14.98 -3.81 31.91
N VAL A 151 16.25 -4.13 32.15
CA VAL A 151 16.69 -5.49 32.44
C VAL A 151 15.95 -5.91 33.71
N THR A 152 14.86 -6.66 33.56
CA THR A 152 14.22 -7.31 34.69
C THR A 152 15.20 -8.35 35.23
N PRO A 153 15.62 -8.26 36.51
CA PRO A 153 16.46 -9.27 37.13
C PRO A 153 15.76 -10.63 37.20
#